data_AF-A0A8T4MKI2-F1
#
_entry.id   AF-A0A8T4MKI2-F1
#
_cell.length_a   1.000
_cell.length_b   1.000
_cell.length_c   1.000
_cell.angle_alpha   90.00
_cell.angle_beta   90.00
_cell.angle_gamma   90.00
#
_symmetry.space_group_name_H-M   'P 1'
#
loop_
_entity.id
_entity.type
_entity.pdbx_description
1 polymer ?
#
loop_
_entity_poly.entity_id
_entity_poly.type
_entity_poly.pdbx_seq_one_letter_code
_entity_poly.pdbx_strand_id
1 'polypeptide(L)'
;MKKETSNKILLGLVSFIFLTSILSYVVLAAETVDPNAIRETTKNSIQTAFAPIMGVVSGILEIIFGAQWLNATRFFLFVLLTLIIWSIIPLILGDKGKALNFWISLIIAIIAIMAIPPELLDALVANYGAMGAAMLTVIPFAIILVFSVRVQNAILARLVWIFYCIYYFGLYIYKITSVAATGTGTAAGYTFYVLAIFGGIIMFFVIGGIRNLLWYGEMDAIKETGKQLIEEESLLGKLNRKRLKRSYGDATNG
;
A
#
# COMPACT_ATOMS: atom_id res chain seq x y z
N MET A 1 1.59 -32.74 -6.87
CA MET A 1 0.55 -32.00 -6.11
C MET A 1 1.01 -31.43 -4.77
N LYS A 2 1.69 -32.14 -3.85
CA LYS A 2 2.09 -31.61 -2.52
C LYS A 2 2.97 -30.33 -2.54
N LYS A 3 3.81 -30.14 -3.56
CA LYS A 3 4.73 -28.99 -3.67
C LYS A 3 4.00 -27.66 -3.95
N GLU A 4 2.91 -27.70 -4.71
CA GLU A 4 2.19 -26.48 -5.13
C GLU A 4 1.33 -25.92 -3.99
N THR A 5 0.71 -26.80 -3.19
CA THR A 5 0.00 -26.41 -1.96
C THR A 5 0.95 -25.88 -0.89
N SER A 6 2.15 -26.44 -0.76
CA SER A 6 3.16 -25.95 0.18
C SER A 6 3.61 -24.51 -0.13
N ASN A 7 3.81 -24.18 -1.41
CA ASN A 7 4.20 -22.83 -1.82
C ASN A 7 3.09 -21.79 -1.59
N LYS A 8 1.82 -22.16 -1.82
CA LYS A 8 0.67 -21.27 -1.57
C LYS A 8 0.50 -20.96 -0.07
N ILE A 9 0.74 -21.95 0.79
CA ILE A 9 0.70 -21.77 2.25
C ILE A 9 1.87 -20.91 2.74
N LEU A 10 3.08 -21.16 2.23
CA LEU A 10 4.28 -20.37 2.57
C LEU A 10 4.10 -18.91 2.16
N LEU A 11 3.58 -18.64 0.95
CA LEU A 11 3.35 -17.29 0.46
C LEU A 11 2.26 -16.56 1.25
N GLY A 12 1.24 -17.29 1.71
CA GLY A 12 0.22 -16.79 2.63
C GLY A 12 0.80 -16.44 4.00
N LEU A 13 1.71 -17.26 4.53
CA LEU A 13 2.36 -17.05 5.83
C LEU A 13 3.38 -15.90 5.78
N VAL A 14 4.14 -15.77 4.70
CA VAL A 14 5.06 -14.64 4.47
C VAL A 14 4.28 -13.34 4.27
N SER A 15 3.20 -13.37 3.47
CA SER A 15 2.31 -12.21 3.33
C SER A 15 1.71 -11.83 4.68
N PHE A 16 1.29 -12.82 5.48
CA PHE A 16 0.74 -12.59 6.82
C PHE A 16 1.74 -11.94 7.79
N ILE A 17 2.99 -12.42 7.84
CA ILE A 17 4.05 -11.81 8.68
C ILE A 17 4.36 -10.38 8.22
N PHE A 18 4.40 -10.15 6.91
CA PHE A 18 4.63 -8.82 6.35
C PHE A 18 3.49 -7.86 6.70
N LEU A 19 2.26 -8.36 6.66
CA LEU A 19 1.05 -7.60 6.93
C LEU A 19 0.92 -7.26 8.41
N THR A 20 1.20 -8.21 9.31
CA THR A 20 1.24 -7.94 10.77
C THR A 20 2.35 -6.96 11.14
N SER A 21 3.50 -7.01 10.46
CA SER A 21 4.60 -6.06 10.66
C SER A 21 4.22 -4.64 10.21
N ILE A 22 3.53 -4.47 9.07
CA ILE A 22 3.07 -3.14 8.63
C ILE A 22 1.95 -2.64 9.56
N LEU A 23 1.00 -3.49 9.93
CA LEU A 23 -0.09 -3.15 10.84
C LEU A 23 0.41 -2.68 12.22
N SER A 24 1.57 -3.14 12.68
CA SER A 24 2.18 -2.66 13.94
C SER A 24 2.63 -1.20 13.84
N TYR A 25 3.08 -0.77 12.65
CA TYR A 25 3.51 0.60 12.37
C TYR A 25 2.33 1.57 12.19
N VAL A 26 1.20 1.07 11.68
CA VAL A 26 -0.06 1.82 11.51
C VAL A 26 -0.56 2.44 12.82
N VAL A 27 -0.37 1.68 13.89
CA VAL A 27 -0.99 1.88 15.19
C VAL A 27 -0.27 2.98 15.96
N LEU A 28 1.05 3.10 15.77
CA LEU A 28 1.78 4.30 16.17
C LEU A 28 1.30 5.53 15.40
N ALA A 29 1.09 5.42 14.08
CA ALA A 29 0.79 6.58 13.25
C ALA A 29 -0.64 7.15 13.43
N ALA A 30 -1.61 6.32 13.83
CA ALA A 30 -2.99 6.72 14.10
C ALA A 30 -3.25 7.26 15.53
N GLU A 31 -2.22 7.29 16.37
CA GLU A 31 -2.33 7.53 17.82
C GLU A 31 -2.70 8.97 18.22
N THR A 32 -2.83 9.88 17.25
CA THR A 32 -2.67 11.31 17.54
C THR A 32 -3.73 12.14 16.83
N VAL A 33 -4.74 12.59 17.59
CA VAL A 33 -5.76 13.56 17.14
C VAL A 33 -5.38 14.98 17.59
N ASP A 34 -4.38 15.11 18.46
CA ASP A 34 -3.70 16.37 18.75
C ASP A 34 -2.60 16.62 17.69
N PRO A 35 -2.63 17.73 16.94
CA PRO A 35 -1.56 18.09 16.00
C PRO A 35 -0.16 18.02 16.61
N ASN A 36 -0.03 18.31 17.90
CA ASN A 36 1.25 18.25 18.61
C ASN A 36 1.71 16.81 18.88
N ALA A 37 0.77 15.90 19.16
CA ALA A 37 1.08 14.50 19.32
C ALA A 37 1.42 13.84 17.98
N ILE A 38 0.71 14.19 16.88
CA ILE A 38 1.02 13.67 15.52
C ILE A 38 2.45 14.01 15.18
N ARG A 39 2.84 15.24 15.52
CA ARG A 39 4.18 15.76 15.32
C ARG A 39 5.21 14.97 16.12
N GLU A 40 4.94 14.62 17.36
CA GLU A 40 5.87 13.86 18.22
C GLU A 40 5.98 12.39 17.78
N THR A 41 4.87 11.71 17.51
CA THR A 41 4.89 10.32 17.05
C THR A 41 5.49 10.19 15.65
N THR A 42 5.18 11.11 14.73
CA THR A 42 5.83 11.15 13.40
C THR A 42 7.32 11.40 13.52
N LYS A 43 7.75 12.33 14.38
CA LYS A 43 9.18 12.56 14.66
C LYS A 43 9.85 11.30 15.21
N ASN A 44 9.25 10.64 16.19
CA ASN A 44 9.79 9.44 16.83
C ASN A 44 9.80 8.23 15.89
N SER A 45 8.76 8.01 15.09
CA SER A 45 8.72 6.93 14.10
C SER A 45 9.72 7.15 12.97
N ILE A 46 9.85 8.38 12.45
CA ILE A 46 10.87 8.69 11.44
C ILE A 46 12.27 8.55 12.05
N GLN A 47 12.50 9.05 13.27
CA GLN A 47 13.79 8.88 13.95
C GLN A 47 14.09 7.41 14.20
N THR A 48 13.13 6.58 14.57
CA THR A 48 13.37 5.15 14.84
C THR A 48 13.59 4.36 13.56
N ALA A 49 12.77 4.57 12.54
CA ALA A 49 12.87 3.87 11.25
C ALA A 49 14.14 4.23 10.49
N PHE A 50 14.58 5.49 10.60
CA PHE A 50 15.74 6.01 9.89
C PHE A 50 16.95 6.25 10.80
N ALA A 51 16.91 5.94 12.10
CA ALA A 51 18.03 6.12 13.04
C ALA A 51 19.38 5.63 12.49
N PRO A 52 19.48 4.45 11.84
CA PRO A 52 20.75 3.97 11.30
C PRO A 52 21.29 4.84 10.14
N ILE A 53 20.39 5.37 9.31
CA ILE A 53 20.71 6.19 8.14
C ILE A 53 20.98 7.63 8.57
N MET A 54 20.11 8.15 9.44
CA MET A 54 20.19 9.48 10.02
C MET A 54 21.43 9.63 10.88
N GLY A 55 21.92 8.61 11.59
CA GLY A 55 23.14 8.74 12.41
C GLY A 55 24.42 9.03 11.61
N VAL A 56 24.52 8.49 10.38
CA VAL A 56 25.66 8.76 9.49
C VAL A 56 25.50 10.12 8.80
N VAL A 57 24.29 10.43 8.37
CA VAL A 57 23.98 11.66 7.65
C VAL A 57 23.93 12.88 8.60
N SER A 58 23.50 12.69 9.84
CA SER A 58 23.38 13.73 10.86
C SER A 58 24.73 14.34 11.21
N GLY A 59 25.79 13.54 11.31
CA GLY A 59 27.13 14.05 11.56
C GLY A 59 27.62 14.98 10.45
N ILE A 60 27.33 14.64 9.19
CA ILE A 60 27.70 15.47 8.03
C ILE A 60 26.82 16.74 7.97
N LEU A 61 25.51 16.59 8.21
CA LEU A 61 24.57 17.71 8.20
C LEU A 61 24.80 18.68 9.36
N GLU A 62 25.15 18.20 10.55
CA GLU A 62 25.44 19.03 11.71
C GLU A 62 26.65 19.93 11.47
N ILE A 63 27.69 19.41 10.80
CA ILE A 63 28.89 20.18 10.42
C ILE A 63 28.55 21.28 9.41
N ILE A 64 27.65 21.01 8.45
CA ILE A 64 27.36 21.92 7.34
C ILE A 64 26.24 22.92 7.67
N PHE A 65 25.24 22.50 8.44
CA PHE A 65 24.00 23.25 8.65
C PHE A 65 23.68 23.54 10.14
N GLY A 66 24.44 22.96 11.09
CA GLY A 66 24.25 23.14 12.53
C GLY A 66 23.17 22.25 13.16
N ALA A 67 23.20 22.14 14.50
CA ALA A 67 22.34 21.21 15.27
C ALA A 67 20.83 21.43 15.09
N GLN A 68 20.40 22.62 14.64
CA GLN A 68 18.99 22.95 14.44
C GLN A 68 18.35 22.25 13.21
N TRP A 69 19.17 21.64 12.34
CA TRP A 69 18.71 20.92 11.14
C TRP A 69 18.47 19.42 11.36
N LEU A 70 18.71 18.89 12.57
CA LEU A 70 18.60 17.47 12.92
C LEU A 70 17.16 16.90 12.92
N ASN A 71 16.16 17.70 12.57
CA ASN A 71 14.81 17.21 12.37
C ASN A 71 14.75 16.40 11.08
N ALA A 72 14.57 15.08 11.20
CA ALA A 72 14.50 14.16 10.06
C ALA A 72 13.51 14.63 8.97
N THR A 73 12.42 15.31 9.34
CA THR A 73 11.47 15.85 8.38
C THR A 73 12.06 16.95 7.48
N ARG A 74 12.91 17.84 8.00
CA ARG A 74 13.59 18.85 7.18
C ARG A 74 14.54 18.20 6.19
N PHE A 75 15.20 17.13 6.60
CA PHE A 75 16.05 16.33 5.71
C PHE A 75 15.25 15.63 4.61
N PHE A 76 14.12 15.01 4.92
CA PHE A 76 13.27 14.41 3.88
C PHE A 76 12.71 15.45 2.91
N LEU A 77 12.29 16.61 3.43
CA LEU A 77 11.85 17.71 2.57
C LEU A 77 13.00 18.22 1.69
N PHE A 78 14.24 18.27 2.21
CA PHE A 78 15.44 18.63 1.45
C PHE A 78 15.69 17.68 0.30
N VAL A 79 15.67 16.37 0.58
CA VAL A 79 15.83 15.34 -0.43
C VAL A 79 14.72 15.44 -1.48
N LEU A 80 13.46 15.58 -1.04
CA LEU A 80 12.31 15.70 -1.94
C LEU A 80 12.44 16.94 -2.85
N LEU A 81 12.75 18.11 -2.30
CA LEU A 81 12.93 19.35 -3.05
C LEU A 81 14.11 19.23 -4.03
N THR A 82 15.22 18.64 -3.59
CA THR A 82 16.38 18.41 -4.45
C THR A 82 16.01 17.54 -5.65
N LEU A 83 15.25 16.46 -5.45
CA LEU A 83 14.78 15.59 -6.53
C LEU A 83 13.80 16.28 -7.48
N ILE A 84 12.86 17.06 -6.95
CA ILE A 84 11.90 17.82 -7.77
C ILE A 84 12.64 18.86 -8.63
N ILE A 85 13.52 19.64 -8.01
CA ILE A 85 14.30 20.67 -8.73
C ILE A 85 15.22 20.00 -9.75
N TRP A 86 15.87 18.88 -9.40
CA TRP A 86 16.69 18.12 -10.34
C TRP A 86 15.88 17.58 -11.51
N SER A 87 14.64 17.17 -11.31
CA SER A 87 13.78 16.76 -12.43
C SER A 87 13.45 17.91 -13.38
N ILE A 88 13.42 19.16 -12.90
CA ILE A 88 13.01 20.34 -13.67
C ILE A 88 14.20 21.04 -14.34
N ILE A 89 15.36 21.10 -13.68
CA ILE A 89 16.55 21.83 -14.18
C ILE A 89 16.96 21.45 -15.62
N PRO A 90 17.03 20.16 -16.01
CA PRO A 90 17.40 19.78 -17.37
C PRO A 90 16.44 20.32 -18.43
N LEU A 91 15.17 20.56 -18.08
CA LEU A 91 14.16 21.13 -18.99
C LEU A 91 14.44 22.60 -19.30
N ILE A 92 15.06 23.34 -18.37
CA ILE A 92 15.30 24.79 -18.49
C ILE A 92 16.72 25.07 -19.00
N LEU A 93 17.72 24.43 -18.41
CA LEU A 93 19.14 24.70 -18.67
C LEU A 93 19.74 23.82 -19.78
N GLY A 94 18.97 22.83 -20.25
CA GLY A 94 19.43 21.81 -21.17
C GLY A 94 20.39 20.81 -20.51
N ASP A 95 20.90 19.87 -21.30
CA ASP A 95 21.71 18.76 -20.82
C ASP A 95 23.20 19.12 -20.67
N LYS A 96 23.50 20.30 -20.08
CA LYS A 96 24.87 20.88 -19.96
C LYS A 96 25.78 20.16 -18.94
N GLY A 97 25.40 18.96 -18.52
CA GLY A 97 26.17 18.09 -17.62
C GLY A 97 25.39 17.72 -16.36
N LYS A 98 25.26 16.42 -16.11
CA LYS A 98 24.51 15.87 -14.97
C LYS A 98 25.02 16.36 -13.61
N ALA A 99 26.33 16.51 -13.46
CA ALA A 99 26.95 16.99 -12.22
C ALA A 99 26.60 18.46 -11.93
N LEU A 100 26.62 19.32 -12.95
CA LEU A 100 26.25 20.73 -12.81
C LEU A 100 24.77 20.86 -12.43
N ASN A 101 23.89 20.10 -13.10
CA ASN A 101 22.47 20.09 -12.80
C ASN A 101 22.19 19.63 -11.36
N PHE A 102 22.91 18.63 -10.87
CA PHE A 102 22.82 18.17 -9.49
C PHE A 102 23.22 19.28 -8.50
N TRP A 103 24.37 19.94 -8.70
CA TRP A 103 24.84 20.99 -7.79
C TRP A 103 23.92 22.22 -7.78
N ILE A 104 23.41 22.63 -8.93
CA ILE A 104 22.44 23.73 -8.99
C ILE A 104 21.15 23.34 -8.24
N SER A 105 20.66 22.11 -8.42
CA SER A 105 19.48 21.61 -7.70
C SER A 105 19.68 21.62 -6.20
N LEU A 106 20.84 21.16 -5.76
CA LEU A 106 21.21 21.11 -4.35
C LEU A 106 21.23 22.52 -3.74
N ILE A 107 21.89 23.49 -4.40
CA ILE A 107 21.97 24.87 -3.92
C ILE A 107 20.59 25.51 -3.84
N ILE A 108 19.75 25.35 -4.87
CA ILE A 108 18.38 25.89 -4.88
C ILE A 108 17.56 25.24 -3.76
N ALA A 109 17.70 23.93 -3.52
CA ALA A 109 16.99 23.24 -2.44
C ALA A 109 17.42 23.74 -1.05
N ILE A 110 18.72 24.03 -0.83
CA ILE A 110 19.21 24.63 0.42
C ILE A 110 18.56 26.00 0.63
N ILE A 111 18.62 26.87 -0.39
CA ILE A 111 18.03 28.22 -0.32
C ILE A 111 16.53 28.13 -0.08
N ALA A 112 15.84 27.23 -0.77
CA ALA A 112 14.41 27.02 -0.63
C ALA A 112 14.04 26.63 0.81
N ILE A 113 14.75 25.70 1.44
CA ILE A 113 14.42 25.33 2.83
C ILE A 113 14.75 26.44 3.80
N MET A 114 15.84 27.19 3.59
CA MET A 114 16.13 28.35 4.42
C MET A 114 15.06 29.44 4.30
N ALA A 115 14.41 29.56 3.14
CA ALA A 115 13.35 30.52 2.89
C ALA A 115 11.97 30.07 3.41
N ILE A 116 11.76 28.77 3.69
CA ILE A 116 10.47 28.27 4.17
C ILE A 116 10.29 28.63 5.65
N PRO A 117 9.21 29.34 6.01
CA PRO A 117 8.92 29.67 7.41
C PRO A 117 8.65 28.39 8.23
N PRO A 118 9.12 28.32 9.50
CA PRO A 118 8.97 27.13 10.35
C PRO A 118 7.53 26.63 10.48
N GLU A 119 6.55 27.55 10.49
CA GLU A 119 5.13 27.23 10.62
C GLU A 119 4.62 26.42 9.42
N LEU A 120 5.13 26.72 8.22
CA LEU A 120 4.76 25.98 7.00
C LEU A 120 5.39 24.59 6.98
N LEU A 121 6.61 24.45 7.52
CA LEU A 121 7.22 23.13 7.71
C LEU A 121 6.39 22.27 8.66
N ASP A 122 5.92 22.83 9.77
CA ASP A 122 5.11 22.11 10.74
C ASP A 122 3.75 21.68 10.14
N ALA A 123 3.11 22.55 9.35
CA ALA A 123 1.90 22.19 8.61
C ALA A 123 2.14 21.07 7.59
N LEU A 124 3.25 21.10 6.85
CA LEU A 124 3.63 20.02 5.94
C LEU A 124 3.90 18.72 6.69
N VAL A 125 4.61 18.75 7.81
CA VAL A 125 4.86 17.56 8.65
C VAL A 125 3.54 16.93 9.10
N ALA A 126 2.59 17.74 9.56
CA ALA A 126 1.29 17.26 10.00
C ALA A 126 0.51 16.58 8.86
N ASN A 127 0.47 17.20 7.68
CA ASN A 127 -0.24 16.66 6.51
C ASN A 127 0.43 15.40 5.94
N TYR A 128 1.76 15.38 5.82
CA TYR A 128 2.49 14.20 5.36
C TYR A 128 2.48 13.07 6.40
N GLY A 129 2.50 13.41 7.69
CA GLY A 129 2.32 12.45 8.78
C GLY A 129 0.94 11.80 8.71
N ALA A 130 -0.11 12.58 8.53
CA ALA A 130 -1.47 12.08 8.35
C ALA A 130 -1.63 11.22 7.08
N MET A 131 -1.03 11.64 5.96
CA MET A 131 -1.02 10.85 4.72
C MET A 131 -0.23 9.55 4.87
N GLY A 132 0.92 9.59 5.54
CA GLY A 132 1.73 8.42 5.85
C GLY A 132 0.97 7.44 6.75
N ALA A 133 0.31 7.95 7.79
CA ALA A 133 -0.57 7.18 8.65
C ALA A 133 -1.71 6.53 7.87
N ALA A 134 -2.36 7.28 6.96
CA ALA A 134 -3.42 6.76 6.11
C ALA A 134 -2.92 5.70 5.12
N MET A 135 -1.75 5.89 4.51
CA MET A 135 -1.16 4.87 3.64
C MET A 135 -0.82 3.60 4.41
N LEU A 136 -0.26 3.77 5.61
CA LEU A 136 0.02 2.64 6.48
C LEU A 136 -1.27 1.91 6.86
N THR A 137 -2.40 2.57 7.14
CA THR A 137 -3.67 1.85 7.45
C THR A 137 -4.26 1.16 6.22
N VAL A 138 -4.29 1.85 5.08
CA VAL A 138 -4.99 1.41 3.87
C VAL A 138 -4.26 0.26 3.18
N ILE A 139 -2.93 0.28 3.12
CA ILE A 139 -2.15 -0.73 2.39
C ILE A 139 -2.34 -2.14 2.99
N PRO A 140 -2.14 -2.40 4.29
CA PRO A 140 -2.37 -3.71 4.90
C PRO A 140 -3.81 -4.17 4.79
N PHE A 141 -4.77 -3.26 4.94
CA PHE A 141 -6.18 -3.58 4.74
C PHE A 141 -6.44 -4.06 3.30
N ALA A 142 -5.91 -3.32 2.31
CA ALA A 142 -6.02 -3.71 0.90
C ALA A 142 -5.34 -5.06 0.63
N ILE A 143 -4.18 -5.33 1.23
CA ILE A 143 -3.50 -6.63 1.09
C ILE A 143 -4.34 -7.75 1.69
N ILE A 144 -4.93 -7.57 2.89
CA ILE A 144 -5.83 -8.56 3.51
C ILE A 144 -7.03 -8.80 2.60
N LEU A 145 -7.63 -7.72 2.08
CA LEU A 145 -8.79 -7.80 1.23
C LEU A 145 -8.46 -8.59 -0.04
N VAL A 146 -7.38 -8.23 -0.75
CA VAL A 146 -6.93 -8.93 -1.96
C VAL A 146 -6.63 -10.41 -1.65
N PHE A 147 -5.97 -10.70 -0.54
CA PHE A 147 -5.67 -12.07 -0.13
C PHE A 147 -6.95 -12.87 0.18
N SER A 148 -7.86 -12.29 0.96
CA SER A 148 -9.12 -12.92 1.35
C SER A 148 -10.04 -13.17 0.15
N VAL A 149 -9.98 -12.31 -0.87
CA VAL A 149 -10.67 -12.53 -2.14
C VAL A 149 -10.01 -13.66 -2.90
N ARG A 150 -8.68 -13.68 -3.09
CA ARG A 150 -8.01 -14.68 -3.92
C ARG A 150 -8.00 -16.11 -3.35
N VAL A 151 -8.15 -16.25 -2.03
CA VAL A 151 -8.14 -17.56 -1.39
C VAL A 151 -9.40 -18.35 -1.72
N GLN A 152 -9.25 -19.52 -2.33
CA GLN A 152 -10.37 -20.39 -2.69
C GLN A 152 -11.15 -20.88 -1.46
N ASN A 153 -10.46 -21.17 -0.35
CA ASN A 153 -11.08 -21.67 0.87
C ASN A 153 -11.76 -20.53 1.67
N ALA A 154 -13.09 -20.56 1.74
CA ALA A 154 -13.88 -19.56 2.46
C ALA A 154 -13.57 -19.50 3.97
N ILE A 155 -13.21 -20.63 4.58
CA ILE A 155 -12.84 -20.70 6.00
C ILE A 155 -11.54 -19.94 6.23
N LEU A 156 -10.55 -20.13 5.34
CA LEU A 156 -9.26 -19.46 5.46
C LEU A 156 -9.41 -17.93 5.28
N ALA A 157 -10.23 -17.49 4.32
CA ALA A 157 -10.53 -16.07 4.14
C ALA A 157 -11.17 -15.46 5.40
N ARG A 158 -12.12 -16.16 6.02
CA ARG A 158 -12.77 -15.75 7.28
C ARG A 158 -11.80 -15.72 8.46
N LEU A 159 -10.89 -16.70 8.56
CA LEU A 159 -9.88 -16.74 9.61
C LEU A 159 -8.93 -15.54 9.56
N VAL A 160 -8.58 -15.05 8.36
CA VAL A 160 -7.73 -13.84 8.22
C VAL A 160 -8.45 -12.61 8.80
N TRP A 161 -9.75 -12.46 8.55
CA TRP A 161 -10.54 -11.36 9.13
C TRP A 161 -10.73 -11.50 10.65
N ILE A 162 -10.92 -12.72 11.17
CA ILE A 162 -10.91 -12.97 12.62
C ILE A 162 -9.57 -12.54 13.22
N PHE A 163 -8.46 -12.93 12.58
CA PHE A 163 -7.13 -12.57 13.06
C PHE A 163 -6.93 -11.06 13.05
N TYR A 164 -7.37 -10.37 11.98
CA TYR A 164 -7.38 -8.92 11.92
C TYR A 164 -8.17 -8.28 13.07
N CYS A 165 -9.37 -8.78 13.37
CA CYS A 165 -10.17 -8.32 14.51
C CYS A 165 -9.46 -8.54 15.84
N ILE A 166 -8.90 -9.73 16.07
CA ILE A 166 -8.16 -10.06 17.31
C ILE A 166 -6.93 -9.15 17.45
N TYR A 167 -6.22 -8.91 16.35
CA TYR A 167 -5.06 -8.04 16.33
C TYR A 167 -5.42 -6.61 16.74
N TYR A 168 -6.41 -6.01 16.08
CA TYR A 168 -6.88 -4.66 16.43
C TYR A 168 -7.52 -4.59 17.82
N PHE A 169 -8.17 -5.66 18.26
CA PHE A 169 -8.68 -5.77 19.63
C PHE A 169 -7.55 -5.82 20.67
N GLY A 170 -6.49 -6.59 20.42
CA GLY A 170 -5.31 -6.62 21.29
C GLY A 170 -4.66 -5.25 21.41
N LEU A 171 -4.56 -4.52 20.31
CA LEU A 171 -4.04 -3.15 20.30
C LEU A 171 -4.96 -2.16 21.02
N TYR A 172 -6.27 -2.31 20.86
CA TYR A 172 -7.26 -1.53 21.61
C TYR A 172 -7.09 -1.73 23.12
N ILE A 173 -6.98 -2.98 23.58
CA ILE A 173 -6.74 -3.30 24.99
C ILE A 173 -5.40 -2.74 25.46
N TYR A 174 -4.32 -2.94 24.70
CA TYR A 174 -3.00 -2.36 24.99
C TYR A 174 -3.06 -0.84 25.15
N LYS A 175 -3.83 -0.15 24.30
CA LYS A 175 -3.98 1.31 24.37
C LYS A 175 -4.80 1.76 25.58
N ILE A 176 -5.86 1.02 25.94
CA ILE A 176 -6.64 1.33 27.15
C ILE A 176 -5.77 1.14 28.40
N THR A 177 -5.03 0.05 28.48
CA THR A 177 -4.19 -0.23 29.64
C THR A 177 -3.01 0.72 29.74
N SER A 178 -2.40 1.14 28.62
CA SER A 178 -1.31 2.12 28.63
C SER A 178 -1.80 3.51 29.08
N VAL A 179 -2.97 3.96 28.61
CA VAL A 179 -3.55 5.23 29.06
C VAL A 179 -3.97 5.20 30.52
N ALA A 180 -4.53 4.08 30.99
CA ALA A 180 -4.86 3.91 32.42
C ALA A 180 -3.61 3.99 33.31
N ALA A 181 -2.44 3.58 32.79
CA ALA A 181 -1.18 3.63 33.51
C ALA A 181 -0.50 5.01 33.50
N THR A 182 -0.62 5.77 32.40
CA THR A 182 0.07 7.08 32.25
C THR A 182 -0.82 8.30 32.47
N GLY A 183 -2.15 8.14 32.47
CA GLY A 183 -3.12 9.22 32.70
C GLY A 183 -3.22 10.25 31.56
N THR A 184 -2.49 10.08 30.46
CA THR A 184 -2.31 11.10 29.39
C THR A 184 -2.91 10.71 28.04
N GLY A 185 -4.02 9.96 28.02
CA GLY A 185 -4.68 9.56 26.77
C GLY A 185 -5.88 10.42 26.39
N THR A 186 -5.93 10.86 25.14
CA THR A 186 -7.12 11.49 24.56
C THR A 186 -8.08 10.43 24.03
N ALA A 187 -9.38 10.62 24.30
CA ALA A 187 -10.44 9.68 23.92
C ALA A 187 -10.56 9.43 22.40
N ALA A 188 -10.06 10.37 21.59
CA ALA A 188 -10.20 10.35 20.14
C ALA A 188 -9.36 9.25 19.44
N GLY A 189 -8.34 8.69 20.12
CA GLY A 189 -7.54 7.60 19.57
C GLY A 189 -8.25 6.23 19.58
N TYR A 190 -9.21 6.02 20.49
CA TYR A 190 -9.89 4.73 20.65
C TYR A 190 -10.84 4.39 19.50
N THR A 191 -11.47 5.43 18.94
CA THR A 191 -12.47 5.31 17.88
C THR A 191 -11.92 4.61 16.64
N PHE A 192 -10.65 4.82 16.28
CA PHE A 192 -10.05 4.17 15.11
C PHE A 192 -9.93 2.65 15.28
N TYR A 193 -9.51 2.18 16.45
CA TYR A 193 -9.41 0.74 16.72
C TYR A 193 -10.78 0.07 16.71
N VAL A 194 -11.78 0.74 17.32
CA VAL A 194 -13.16 0.25 17.35
C VAL A 194 -13.73 0.18 15.93
N LEU A 195 -13.55 1.23 15.11
CA LEU A 195 -13.95 1.23 13.70
C LEU A 195 -13.26 0.13 12.89
N ALA A 196 -11.96 -0.10 13.11
CA ALA A 196 -11.23 -1.18 12.44
C ALA A 196 -11.79 -2.56 12.83
N ILE A 197 -12.09 -2.79 14.11
CA ILE A 197 -12.71 -4.04 14.58
C ILE A 197 -14.08 -4.24 13.92
N PHE A 198 -14.94 -3.21 13.93
CA PHE A 198 -16.25 -3.27 13.25
C PHE A 198 -16.09 -3.50 11.75
N GLY A 199 -15.13 -2.84 11.10
CA GLY A 199 -14.81 -3.05 9.69
C GLY A 199 -14.40 -4.50 9.42
N GLY A 200 -13.56 -5.08 10.27
CA GLY A 200 -13.17 -6.50 10.17
C GLY A 200 -14.34 -7.46 10.36
N ILE A 201 -15.24 -7.18 11.30
CA ILE A 201 -16.47 -7.97 11.53
C ILE A 201 -17.40 -7.88 10.33
N ILE A 202 -17.63 -6.68 9.78
CA ILE A 202 -18.46 -6.49 8.58
C ILE A 202 -17.84 -7.28 7.42
N MET A 203 -16.53 -7.13 7.20
CA MET A 203 -15.82 -7.83 6.12
C MET A 203 -15.87 -9.35 6.29
N PHE A 204 -15.84 -9.87 7.51
CA PHE A 204 -16.00 -11.30 7.79
C PHE A 204 -17.31 -11.88 7.22
N PHE A 205 -18.42 -11.13 7.32
CA PHE A 205 -19.71 -11.55 6.74
C PHE A 205 -19.81 -11.25 5.25
N VAL A 206 -19.30 -10.10 4.81
CA VAL A 206 -19.47 -9.58 3.44
C VAL A 206 -18.51 -10.23 2.44
N ILE A 207 -17.40 -10.84 2.88
CA ILE A 207 -16.39 -11.43 1.99
C ILE A 207 -16.96 -12.48 1.02
N GLY A 208 -17.96 -13.25 1.44
CA GLY A 208 -18.63 -14.21 0.55
C GLY A 208 -19.34 -13.52 -0.63
N GLY A 209 -20.00 -12.38 -0.36
CA GLY A 209 -20.64 -11.56 -1.37
C GLY A 209 -19.63 -10.89 -2.30
N ILE A 210 -18.56 -10.29 -1.75
CA ILE A 210 -17.49 -9.65 -2.55
C ILE A 210 -16.84 -10.65 -3.50
N ARG A 211 -16.56 -11.87 -3.01
CA ARG A 211 -16.01 -12.95 -3.83
C ARG A 211 -16.96 -13.27 -4.98
N ASN A 212 -18.23 -13.51 -4.70
CA ASN A 212 -19.21 -13.81 -5.72
C ASN A 212 -19.26 -12.68 -6.77
N LEU A 213 -19.34 -11.42 -6.34
CA LEU A 213 -19.38 -10.24 -7.23
C LEU A 213 -18.16 -10.18 -8.17
N LEU A 214 -16.95 -10.40 -7.65
CA LEU A 214 -15.73 -10.36 -8.44
C LEU A 214 -15.63 -11.54 -9.42
N TRP A 215 -16.04 -12.74 -9.00
CA TRP A 215 -15.99 -13.92 -9.85
C TRP A 215 -17.11 -14.01 -10.88
N TYR A 216 -18.26 -13.37 -10.65
CA TYR A 216 -19.31 -13.30 -11.68
C TYR A 216 -18.78 -12.64 -12.96
N GLY A 217 -17.93 -11.61 -12.85
CA GLY A 217 -17.29 -10.99 -14.02
C GLY A 217 -16.37 -11.95 -14.80
N GLU A 218 -15.58 -12.76 -14.09
CA GLU A 218 -14.71 -13.77 -14.73
C GLU A 218 -15.52 -14.91 -15.36
N MET A 219 -16.56 -15.39 -14.68
CA MET A 219 -17.40 -16.47 -15.20
C MET A 219 -18.19 -16.04 -16.44
N ASP A 220 -18.66 -14.79 -16.50
CA ASP A 220 -19.36 -14.29 -17.68
C ASP A 220 -18.42 -14.10 -18.87
N ALA A 221 -17.19 -13.63 -18.64
CA ALA A 221 -16.15 -13.57 -19.67
C ALA A 221 -15.78 -14.97 -20.21
N ILE A 222 -15.64 -15.97 -19.33
CA ILE A 222 -15.39 -17.36 -19.73
C ILE A 222 -16.59 -17.94 -20.51
N LYS A 223 -17.83 -17.64 -20.09
CA LYS A 223 -19.03 -18.08 -20.82
C LYS A 223 -19.12 -17.45 -22.20
N GLU A 224 -18.78 -16.17 -22.33
CA GLU A 224 -18.77 -15.48 -23.62
C GLU A 224 -17.71 -16.08 -24.55
N THR A 225 -16.49 -16.30 -24.05
CA THR A 225 -15.40 -16.93 -24.80
C THR A 225 -15.77 -18.37 -25.20
N GLY A 226 -16.38 -19.13 -24.31
CA GLY A 226 -16.86 -20.49 -24.58
C GLY A 226 -17.98 -20.53 -25.62
N LYS A 227 -18.91 -19.55 -25.61
CA LYS A 227 -19.94 -19.43 -26.65
C LYS A 227 -19.34 -19.13 -28.02
N GLN A 228 -18.37 -18.23 -28.09
CA GLN A 228 -17.67 -17.91 -29.34
C GLN A 228 -16.95 -19.14 -29.92
N LEU A 229 -16.27 -19.92 -29.08
CA LEU A 229 -15.60 -21.16 -29.52
C LEU A 229 -16.60 -22.21 -30.03
N ILE A 230 -17.73 -22.42 -29.35
CA ILE A 230 -18.76 -23.36 -29.80
C ILE A 230 -19.38 -22.90 -31.13
N GLU A 231 -19.58 -21.59 -31.30
CA GLU A 231 -20.11 -21.02 -32.54
C GLU A 231 -19.11 -21.22 -33.69
N GLU A 232 -17.82 -20.96 -33.46
CA GLU A 232 -16.74 -21.21 -34.41
C GLU A 232 -16.65 -22.69 -34.82
N GLU A 233 -16.68 -23.62 -33.86
CA GLU A 233 -16.71 -25.06 -34.14
C GLU A 233 -17.94 -25.47 -34.95
N SER A 234 -19.10 -24.87 -34.66
CA SER A 234 -20.33 -25.14 -35.42
C SER A 234 -20.22 -24.67 -36.88
N LEU A 235 -19.55 -23.54 -37.12
CA LEU A 235 -19.32 -23.00 -38.46
C LEU A 235 -18.30 -23.84 -39.23
N LEU A 236 -17.20 -24.24 -38.59
CA LEU A 236 -16.20 -25.15 -39.17
C LEU A 236 -16.82 -26.52 -39.49
N GLY A 237 -17.66 -27.06 -38.62
CA GLY A 237 -18.40 -28.29 -38.87
C GLY A 237 -19.33 -28.19 -40.08
N LYS A 238 -20.04 -27.06 -40.24
CA LYS A 238 -20.87 -26.77 -41.42
C LYS A 238 -20.02 -26.65 -42.70
N LEU A 239 -18.85 -26.02 -42.63
CA LEU A 239 -17.91 -25.89 -43.76
C LEU A 239 -17.36 -27.25 -44.19
N ASN A 240 -16.95 -28.10 -43.24
CA ASN A 240 -16.45 -29.45 -43.52
C ASN A 240 -17.53 -30.33 -44.17
N ARG A 241 -18.78 -30.27 -43.69
CA ARG A 241 -19.91 -30.97 -44.36
C ARG A 241 -20.14 -30.47 -45.79
N LYS A 242 -20.04 -29.16 -46.04
CA LYS A 242 -20.15 -28.60 -47.41
C LYS A 242 -19.02 -29.09 -48.31
N ARG A 243 -17.78 -29.13 -47.82
CA ARG A 243 -16.61 -29.64 -48.58
C ARG A 243 -16.76 -31.13 -48.92
N LEU A 244 -17.20 -31.95 -47.96
CA LEU A 244 -17.46 -33.37 -48.19
C LEU A 244 -18.54 -33.60 -49.24
N LYS A 245 -19.67 -32.89 -49.15
CA LYS A 245 -20.73 -32.99 -50.17
C LYS A 245 -20.25 -32.62 -51.57
N ARG A 246 -19.41 -31.59 -51.69
CA ARG A 246 -18.84 -31.18 -52.98
C ARG A 246 -17.86 -32.23 -53.53
N SER A 247 -17.02 -32.80 -52.68
CA SER A 247 -16.03 -33.82 -53.07
C SER A 247 -16.65 -35.16 -53.48
N TYR A 248 -17.74 -35.58 -52.83
CA TYR A 248 -18.41 -36.85 -53.16
C TYR A 248 -19.50 -36.69 -54.23
N GLY A 249 -20.13 -35.51 -54.34
CA GLY A 249 -21.20 -35.24 -55.31
C GLY A 249 -20.71 -35.12 -56.75
N ASP A 250 -19.45 -34.74 -56.98
CA ASP A 250 -18.86 -34.69 -58.33
C ASP A 250 -18.47 -36.09 -58.86
N ALA A 251 -18.38 -37.11 -58.00
CA ALA A 251 -17.96 -38.46 -58.38
C ALA A 251 -19.10 -39.32 -58.98
N THR A 252 -20.36 -38.86 -58.94
CA THR A 252 -21.52 -39.62 -59.44
C THR A 252 -21.99 -39.23 -60.85
N ASN A 253 -21.30 -38.29 -61.52
CA ASN A 253 -21.67 -37.79 -62.85
C ASN A 253 -20.64 -38.12 -63.96
N GLY A 254 -19.73 -39.07 -63.74
CA GLY A 254 -18.83 -39.60 -64.76
C GLY A 254 -19.06 -41.09 -64.96
#